data_AF-A0A7Y8Q2X1-F1
#
_entry.id   AF-A0A7Y8Q2X1-F1
#
_cell.length_a   1.000
_cell.length_b   1.000
_cell.length_c   1.000
_cell.angle_alpha   90.00
_cell.angle_beta   90.00
_cell.angle_gamma   90.00
#
_symmetry.space_group_name_H-M   'P 1'
#
loop_
_entity.id
_entity.type
_entity.pdbx_description
1 polymer ?
#
loop_
_entity_poly.entity_id
_entity_poly.type
_entity_poly.pdbx_seq_one_letter_code
_entity_poly.pdbx_strand_id
1 'polypeptide(L)'
;MSLLRRWFDPIRSGWFYNKPSRQAVLSTEQGLSVYLRLDDVYSYLTAQQLPQLEDILSDELKPLKVIISNRSAEAPNHMSEAEWHNYCLNDAQILSKQHRFSFHETPEQPKPEALLQAETILKNTPLRGQDFLYLLEDVFHMLWQKQDGKLRTLYAMASKHHRAQHFEERIFNDTPVLASYFEFGERKYHAVDDLLRLTRRLRQQKLLTDNPIFLINHIEWREHLISDAEELNEIQALDPELDLYVALEDPISWLLLAYIKEELADYYNIRLNIYPLSYHGRDLFDWGLATRLSKRTGVSFTPFCRPDQQATVQMANLYYSVPEEQRIDAMYKILHAVWCKGKDLSFKPHFQQLQQELELTTFSTEDVVGKLAENDMHCEMKSQPDFPVLELRIDGQSYVFNSLYRVWMIESIFSNVLEEKYKSENIAENELRKNEER
;
A
#
# COMPACT_ATOMS: atom_id res chain seq x y z
N MET A 1 -23.23 -37.27 29.43
CA MET A 1 -22.87 -35.89 29.83
C MET A 1 -21.57 -35.51 29.15
N SER A 2 -21.42 -34.47 28.33
CA SER A 2 -22.35 -33.51 27.75
C SER A 2 -21.69 -33.01 26.46
N LEU A 3 -22.27 -33.37 25.31
CA LEU A 3 -21.92 -32.88 23.97
C LEU A 3 -22.41 -31.42 23.74
N LEU A 4 -22.95 -30.76 24.78
CA LEU A 4 -23.63 -29.47 24.69
C LEU A 4 -22.79 -28.25 25.12
N ARG A 5 -21.49 -28.41 25.44
CA ARG A 5 -20.61 -27.27 25.80
C ARG A 5 -19.81 -26.66 24.64
N ARG A 6 -20.02 -27.11 23.40
CA ARG A 6 -19.34 -26.56 22.20
C ARG A 6 -20.11 -25.44 21.49
N TRP A 7 -21.22 -24.95 22.05
CA TRP A 7 -22.18 -24.10 21.33
C TRP A 7 -22.38 -22.69 21.90
N PHE A 8 -21.67 -22.28 22.95
CA PHE A 8 -21.79 -20.94 23.50
C PHE A 8 -20.42 -20.30 23.71
N ASP A 9 -19.83 -19.88 22.58
CA ASP A 9 -18.89 -18.76 22.56
C ASP A 9 -19.56 -17.66 21.71
N PRO A 10 -20.12 -16.60 22.32
CA PRO A 10 -20.92 -15.59 21.63
C PRO A 10 -20.15 -14.80 20.55
N ILE A 11 -18.82 -14.82 20.59
CA ILE A 11 -17.97 -14.11 19.63
C ILE A 11 -17.68 -14.97 18.39
N ARG A 12 -17.60 -16.30 18.54
CA ARG A 12 -17.38 -17.23 17.42
C ARG A 12 -18.63 -17.50 16.58
N SER A 13 -19.82 -17.33 17.13
CA SER A 13 -21.08 -17.52 16.38
C SER A 13 -21.37 -16.35 15.43
N GLY A 14 -21.16 -15.11 15.85
CA GLY A 14 -21.35 -13.94 14.97
C GLY A 14 -20.49 -13.99 13.70
N TRP A 15 -19.22 -14.40 13.82
CA TRP A 15 -18.28 -14.46 12.70
C TRP A 15 -18.57 -15.57 11.68
N PHE A 16 -19.11 -16.71 12.13
CA PHE A 16 -19.50 -17.81 11.25
C PHE A 16 -20.86 -17.61 10.58
N TYR A 17 -21.83 -17.01 11.28
CA TYR A 17 -23.18 -16.78 10.75
C TYR A 17 -23.29 -15.50 9.91
N ASN A 18 -22.45 -14.48 10.18
CA ASN A 18 -22.29 -13.31 9.32
C ASN A 18 -21.01 -13.39 8.47
N LYS A 19 -20.70 -14.55 7.89
CA LYS A 19 -19.89 -14.50 6.68
C LYS A 19 -20.77 -13.78 5.65
N PRO A 20 -20.42 -12.58 5.17
CA PRO A 20 -21.06 -12.08 3.96
C PRO A 20 -20.90 -13.21 2.95
N SER A 21 -22.02 -13.75 2.46
CA SER A 21 -21.95 -14.72 1.39
C SER A 21 -21.07 -14.05 0.34
N ARG A 22 -19.98 -14.71 -0.06
CA ARG A 22 -19.16 -14.16 -1.13
C ARG A 22 -20.09 -14.08 -2.33
N GLN A 23 -20.64 -12.90 -2.58
CA GLN A 23 -21.26 -12.59 -3.86
C GLN A 23 -20.15 -12.81 -4.88
N ALA A 24 -20.21 -13.98 -5.52
CA ALA A 24 -19.26 -14.39 -6.54
C ALA A 24 -19.36 -13.44 -7.75
N VAL A 25 -20.55 -12.87 -7.94
CA VAL A 25 -20.91 -11.88 -8.94
C VAL A 25 -21.34 -10.61 -8.20
N LEU A 26 -20.75 -9.49 -8.53
CA LEU A 26 -21.11 -8.18 -7.98
C LEU A 26 -22.18 -7.55 -8.88
N SER A 27 -23.06 -6.73 -8.29
CA SER A 27 -24.08 -6.04 -9.07
C SER A 27 -23.44 -5.09 -10.08
N THR A 28 -23.95 -5.12 -11.31
CA THR A 28 -23.61 -4.18 -12.38
C THR A 28 -24.58 -3.01 -12.47
N GLU A 29 -25.66 -2.99 -11.66
CA GLU A 29 -26.72 -1.97 -11.73
C GLU A 29 -26.20 -0.53 -11.55
N GLN A 30 -25.18 -0.36 -10.69
CA GLN A 30 -24.56 0.94 -10.46
C GLN A 30 -23.41 1.25 -11.43
N GLY A 31 -23.05 0.32 -12.30
CA GLY A 31 -21.89 0.41 -13.20
C GLY A 31 -20.56 0.38 -12.45
N LEU A 32 -19.50 0.82 -13.13
CA LEU A 32 -18.19 1.07 -12.55
C LEU A 32 -18.04 2.58 -12.32
N SER A 33 -17.61 2.96 -11.13
CA SER A 33 -17.39 4.37 -10.76
C SER A 33 -15.93 4.60 -10.37
N VAL A 34 -15.39 5.77 -10.68
CA VAL A 34 -14.08 6.23 -10.21
C VAL A 34 -14.23 7.55 -9.48
N TYR A 35 -13.65 7.63 -8.28
CA TYR A 35 -13.61 8.83 -7.45
C TYR A 35 -12.24 9.47 -7.54
N LEU A 36 -12.22 10.72 -7.95
CA LEU A 36 -11.03 11.50 -8.24
C LEU A 36 -11.08 12.85 -7.51
N ARG A 37 -9.92 13.44 -7.36
CA ARG A 37 -9.69 14.80 -6.88
C ARG A 37 -8.64 15.47 -7.77
N LEU A 38 -8.89 16.72 -8.17
CA LEU A 38 -7.96 17.42 -9.07
C LEU A 38 -6.62 17.76 -8.40
N ASP A 39 -6.61 17.88 -7.08
CA ASP A 39 -5.46 18.12 -6.20
C ASP A 39 -4.87 16.82 -5.60
N ASP A 40 -5.34 15.65 -6.03
CA ASP A 40 -4.79 14.35 -5.62
C ASP A 40 -3.89 13.78 -6.72
N VAL A 41 -2.64 13.52 -6.36
CA VAL A 41 -1.64 12.97 -7.28
C VAL A 41 -1.97 11.53 -7.68
N TYR A 42 -2.62 10.74 -6.81
CA TYR A 42 -3.07 9.40 -7.19
C TYR A 42 -4.19 9.45 -8.23
N SER A 43 -5.05 10.48 -8.15
CA SER A 43 -6.07 10.74 -9.19
C SER A 43 -5.43 11.04 -10.54
N TYR A 44 -4.28 11.74 -10.57
CA TYR A 44 -3.52 11.94 -11.81
C TYR A 44 -3.00 10.62 -12.39
N LEU A 45 -2.35 9.78 -11.58
CA LEU A 45 -1.87 8.47 -12.05
C LEU A 45 -3.03 7.61 -12.57
N THR A 46 -4.16 7.66 -11.87
CA THR A 46 -5.38 6.94 -12.24
C THR A 46 -5.98 7.42 -13.56
N ALA A 47 -6.02 8.74 -13.78
CA ALA A 47 -6.57 9.34 -15.00
C ALA A 47 -5.88 8.83 -16.27
N GLN A 48 -4.56 8.59 -16.21
CA GLN A 48 -3.76 8.03 -17.32
C GLN A 48 -4.15 6.59 -17.71
N GLN A 49 -4.97 5.91 -16.91
CA GLN A 49 -5.40 4.53 -17.18
C GLN A 49 -6.87 4.44 -17.62
N LEU A 50 -7.64 5.52 -17.45
CA LEU A 50 -9.09 5.48 -17.69
C LEU A 50 -9.47 5.27 -19.15
N PRO A 51 -8.82 5.89 -20.16
CA PRO A 51 -9.19 5.67 -21.56
C PRO A 51 -9.02 4.20 -21.99
N GLN A 52 -7.90 3.58 -21.61
CA GLN A 52 -7.64 2.18 -21.92
C GLN A 52 -8.56 1.23 -21.13
N LEU A 53 -8.89 1.57 -19.88
CA LEU A 53 -9.88 0.82 -19.11
C LEU A 53 -11.25 0.87 -19.78
N GLU A 54 -11.73 2.06 -20.13
CA GLU A 54 -13.01 2.26 -20.83
C GLU A 54 -13.08 1.41 -22.09
N ASP A 55 -12.05 1.39 -22.93
CA ASP A 55 -12.05 0.62 -24.18
C ASP A 55 -12.39 -0.85 -23.98
N ILE A 56 -11.82 -1.47 -22.94
CA ILE A 56 -11.98 -2.89 -22.68
C ILE A 56 -13.17 -3.22 -21.79
N LEU A 57 -13.92 -2.24 -21.27
CA LEU A 57 -15.14 -2.51 -20.50
C LEU A 57 -16.25 -3.08 -21.41
N SER A 58 -17.07 -3.97 -20.86
CA SER A 58 -18.32 -4.39 -21.52
C SER A 58 -19.33 -3.24 -21.60
N ASP A 59 -20.25 -3.33 -22.55
CA ASP A 59 -21.34 -2.34 -22.71
C ASP A 59 -22.22 -2.21 -21.46
N GLU A 60 -22.27 -3.25 -20.62
CA GLU A 60 -23.00 -3.24 -19.34
C GLU A 60 -22.42 -2.26 -18.31
N LEU A 61 -21.11 -1.98 -18.40
CA LEU A 61 -20.42 -1.07 -17.48
C LEU A 61 -20.13 0.29 -18.10
N LYS A 62 -20.31 0.43 -19.41
CA LYS A 62 -20.11 1.68 -20.13
C LYS A 62 -21.33 2.60 -20.02
N PRO A 63 -21.13 3.92 -19.94
CA PRO A 63 -19.84 4.60 -19.78
C PRO A 63 -19.32 4.49 -18.33
N LEU A 64 -17.99 4.51 -18.15
CA LEU A 64 -17.38 4.69 -16.83
C LEU A 64 -17.91 5.96 -16.16
N LYS A 65 -18.39 5.84 -14.92
CA LYS A 65 -18.86 6.98 -14.13
C LYS A 65 -17.68 7.66 -13.44
N VAL A 66 -17.48 8.94 -13.71
CA VAL A 66 -16.42 9.75 -13.13
C VAL A 66 -17.01 10.70 -12.08
N ILE A 67 -16.54 10.57 -10.85
CA ILE A 67 -16.90 11.44 -9.73
C ILE A 67 -15.69 12.27 -9.37
N ILE A 68 -15.77 13.59 -9.54
CA ILE A 68 -14.71 14.54 -9.17
C ILE A 68 -15.15 15.26 -7.91
N SER A 69 -14.44 14.99 -6.82
CA SER A 69 -14.64 15.67 -5.55
C SER A 69 -13.75 16.90 -5.44
N ASN A 70 -14.26 17.93 -4.77
CA ASN A 70 -13.49 19.11 -4.35
C ASN A 70 -13.00 19.01 -2.89
N ARG A 71 -13.28 17.90 -2.19
CA ARG A 71 -13.05 17.76 -0.76
C ARG A 71 -12.09 16.62 -0.43
N SER A 72 -10.99 16.97 0.23
CA SER A 72 -10.12 16.01 0.88
C SER A 72 -10.80 15.34 2.08
N ALA A 73 -10.55 14.05 2.25
CA ALA A 73 -10.73 13.42 3.56
C ALA A 73 -9.58 13.82 4.50
N GLU A 74 -9.75 13.51 5.79
CA GLU A 74 -8.74 13.75 6.83
C GLU A 74 -7.51 12.87 6.58
N ALA A 75 -6.32 13.46 6.79
CA ALA A 75 -5.06 12.75 6.66
C ALA A 75 -5.01 11.58 7.67
N PRO A 76 -4.45 10.41 7.27
CA PRO A 76 -4.40 9.24 8.13
C PRO A 76 -3.37 9.41 9.26
N ASN A 77 -3.46 8.54 10.28
CA ASN A 77 -2.44 8.37 11.32
C ASN A 77 -1.95 9.68 11.97
N HIS A 78 -2.85 10.62 12.22
CA HIS A 78 -2.54 11.91 12.86
C HIS A 78 -1.53 12.79 12.09
N MET A 79 -1.26 12.47 10.83
CA MET A 79 -0.41 13.29 9.97
C MET A 79 -1.07 14.65 9.73
N SER A 80 -0.26 15.70 9.61
CA SER A 80 -0.70 16.96 9.05
C SER A 80 -0.99 16.84 7.55
N GLU A 81 -1.81 17.75 7.01
CA GLU A 81 -2.08 17.79 5.57
C GLU A 81 -0.79 17.93 4.74
N ALA A 82 0.19 18.69 5.24
CA ALA A 82 1.47 18.88 4.55
C ALA A 82 2.30 17.59 4.51
N GLU A 83 2.34 16.83 5.61
CA GLU A 83 3.02 15.53 5.65
C GLU A 83 2.35 14.53 4.72
N TRP A 84 1.02 14.47 4.72
CA TRP A 84 0.27 13.61 3.80
C TRP A 84 0.54 13.97 2.34
N HIS A 85 0.51 15.25 1.98
CA HIS A 85 0.82 15.68 0.62
C HIS A 85 2.24 15.31 0.19
N ASN A 86 3.23 15.54 1.06
CA ASN A 86 4.62 15.19 0.76
C ASN A 86 4.80 13.67 0.57
N TYR A 87 4.17 12.87 1.44
CA TYR A 87 4.14 11.42 1.29
C TYR A 87 3.56 11.01 -0.07
N CYS A 88 2.36 11.52 -0.41
CA CYS A 88 1.69 11.17 -1.66
C CYS A 88 2.53 11.51 -2.89
N LEU A 89 3.20 12.67 -2.91
CA LEU A 89 4.06 13.08 -4.03
C LEU A 89 5.24 12.13 -4.22
N ASN A 90 5.93 11.79 -3.13
CA ASN A 90 7.08 10.89 -3.15
C ASN A 90 6.66 9.49 -3.60
N ASP A 91 5.57 8.97 -3.03
CA ASP A 91 5.04 7.66 -3.39
C ASP A 91 4.57 7.60 -4.84
N ALA A 92 3.84 8.62 -5.30
CA ALA A 92 3.41 8.71 -6.70
C ALA A 92 4.58 8.81 -7.68
N GLN A 93 5.68 9.46 -7.30
CA GLN A 93 6.89 9.49 -8.12
C GLN A 93 7.47 8.08 -8.29
N ILE A 94 7.53 7.29 -7.22
CA ILE A 94 8.00 5.89 -7.26
C ILE A 94 7.08 5.04 -8.13
N LEU A 95 5.76 5.12 -7.91
CA LEU A 95 4.77 4.42 -8.72
C LEU A 95 4.85 4.80 -10.21
N SER A 96 5.09 6.09 -10.50
CA SER A 96 5.19 6.56 -11.88
C SER A 96 6.36 5.96 -12.63
N LYS A 97 7.52 5.81 -11.98
CA LYS A 97 8.70 5.15 -12.56
C LYS A 97 8.41 3.68 -12.81
N GLN A 98 7.83 3.00 -11.81
CA GLN A 98 7.51 1.56 -11.90
C GLN A 98 6.56 1.25 -13.06
N HIS A 99 5.51 2.05 -13.22
CA HIS A 99 4.49 1.83 -14.24
C HIS A 99 4.70 2.59 -15.54
N ARG A 100 5.77 3.39 -15.62
CA ARG A 100 6.07 4.27 -16.75
C ARG A 100 4.94 5.27 -17.03
N PHE A 101 4.33 5.79 -15.96
CA PHE A 101 3.40 6.91 -16.08
C PHE A 101 4.13 8.20 -16.41
N SER A 102 3.43 9.08 -17.12
CA SER A 102 3.90 10.46 -17.28
C SER A 102 3.87 11.14 -15.91
N PHE A 103 5.01 11.69 -15.51
CA PHE A 103 5.14 12.38 -14.23
C PHE A 103 6.26 13.41 -14.30
N HIS A 104 6.06 14.57 -13.68
CA HIS A 104 7.06 15.64 -13.69
C HIS A 104 8.21 15.27 -12.74
N GLU A 105 9.45 15.61 -13.09
CA GLU A 105 10.62 15.27 -12.25
C GLU A 105 10.54 15.93 -10.86
N THR A 106 10.07 17.17 -10.81
CA THR A 106 9.80 17.94 -9.58
C THR A 106 8.30 18.28 -9.47
N PRO A 107 7.44 17.34 -9.05
CA PRO A 107 6.00 17.58 -8.97
C PRO A 107 5.69 18.61 -7.88
N GLU A 108 4.66 19.43 -8.10
CA GLU A 108 4.17 20.39 -7.11
C GLU A 108 2.64 20.32 -7.07
N GLN A 109 2.07 20.65 -5.91
CA GLN A 109 0.62 20.74 -5.75
C GLN A 109 0.04 21.81 -6.70
N PRO A 110 -1.04 21.51 -7.45
CA PRO A 110 -1.65 22.49 -8.33
C PRO A 110 -2.17 23.71 -7.55
N LYS A 111 -2.03 24.89 -8.15
CA LYS A 111 -2.50 26.15 -7.53
C LYS A 111 -4.03 26.18 -7.47
N PRO A 112 -4.65 26.82 -6.45
CA PRO A 112 -6.11 26.95 -6.35
C PRO A 112 -6.78 27.53 -7.59
N GLU A 113 -6.15 28.52 -8.26
CA GLU A 113 -6.66 29.09 -9.51
C GLU A 113 -6.69 28.05 -10.65
N ALA A 114 -5.63 27.23 -10.76
CA ALA A 114 -5.54 26.19 -11.78
C ALA A 114 -6.60 25.09 -11.55
N LEU A 115 -6.85 24.72 -10.28
CA LEU A 115 -7.91 23.77 -9.92
C LEU A 115 -9.30 24.27 -10.36
N LEU A 116 -9.61 25.54 -10.11
CA LEU A 116 -10.89 26.15 -10.56
C LEU A 116 -11.01 26.19 -12.09
N GLN A 117 -9.91 26.48 -12.79
CA GLN A 117 -9.88 26.46 -14.25
C GLN A 117 -10.12 25.05 -14.79
N ALA A 118 -9.45 24.05 -14.23
CA ALA A 118 -9.60 22.64 -14.57
C ALA A 118 -11.04 22.14 -14.35
N GLU A 119 -11.63 22.42 -13.18
CA GLU A 119 -13.01 22.06 -12.89
C GLU A 119 -13.99 22.71 -13.89
N THR A 120 -13.77 23.97 -14.25
CA THR A 120 -14.61 24.67 -15.24
C THR A 120 -14.49 24.03 -16.62
N ILE A 121 -13.29 23.66 -17.06
CA ILE A 121 -13.07 22.96 -18.33
C ILE A 121 -13.88 21.66 -18.36
N LEU A 122 -13.76 20.85 -17.31
CA LEU A 122 -14.40 19.54 -17.22
C LEU A 122 -15.93 19.63 -17.08
N LYS A 123 -16.46 20.69 -16.44
CA LYS A 123 -17.91 20.95 -16.37
C LYS A 123 -18.50 21.45 -17.68
N ASN A 124 -17.77 22.26 -18.43
CA ASN A 124 -18.31 22.92 -19.62
C ASN A 124 -18.13 22.10 -20.91
N THR A 125 -17.27 21.08 -20.91
CA THR A 125 -17.00 20.28 -22.11
C THR A 125 -18.21 19.45 -22.57
N PRO A 126 -18.57 19.45 -23.86
CA PRO A 126 -19.62 18.60 -24.41
C PRO A 126 -19.17 17.16 -24.71
N LEU A 127 -17.86 16.87 -24.65
CA LEU A 127 -17.31 15.53 -24.93
C LEU A 127 -17.91 14.48 -24.01
N ARG A 128 -18.07 13.23 -24.43
CA ARG A 128 -18.61 12.11 -23.63
C ARG A 128 -17.77 10.85 -23.82
N GLY A 129 -17.96 9.86 -22.95
CA GLY A 129 -17.29 8.56 -23.05
C GLY A 129 -15.77 8.72 -23.12
N GLN A 130 -15.14 8.01 -24.05
CA GLN A 130 -13.68 8.01 -24.20
C GLN A 130 -13.08 9.39 -24.46
N ASP A 131 -13.72 10.24 -25.29
CA ASP A 131 -13.24 11.59 -25.57
C ASP A 131 -13.20 12.48 -24.32
N PHE A 132 -14.15 12.27 -23.39
CA PHE A 132 -14.11 12.95 -22.10
C PHE A 132 -12.96 12.44 -21.23
N LEU A 133 -12.67 11.14 -21.25
CA LEU A 133 -11.58 10.56 -20.47
C LEU A 133 -10.21 11.03 -20.98
N TYR A 134 -10.02 11.18 -22.29
CA TYR A 134 -8.80 11.80 -22.83
C TYR A 134 -8.67 13.26 -22.40
N LEU A 135 -9.75 14.05 -22.43
CA LEU A 135 -9.72 15.41 -21.91
C LEU A 135 -9.43 15.46 -20.41
N LEU A 136 -9.98 14.52 -19.63
CA LEU A 136 -9.73 14.40 -18.20
C LEU A 136 -8.24 14.14 -17.92
N GLU A 137 -7.65 13.17 -18.62
CA GLU A 137 -6.22 12.89 -18.58
C GLU A 137 -5.39 14.13 -18.96
N ASP A 138 -5.73 14.82 -20.04
CA ASP A 138 -5.05 16.04 -20.49
C ASP A 138 -5.12 17.16 -19.44
N VAL A 139 -6.27 17.37 -18.80
CA VAL A 139 -6.44 18.37 -17.74
C VAL A 139 -5.57 18.02 -16.54
N PHE A 140 -5.55 16.77 -16.10
CA PHE A 140 -4.63 16.33 -15.04
C PHE A 140 -3.17 16.51 -15.46
N HIS A 141 -2.81 16.11 -16.69
CA HIS A 141 -1.47 16.28 -17.22
C HIS A 141 -1.06 17.76 -17.19
N MET A 142 -1.95 18.68 -17.58
CA MET A 142 -1.68 20.10 -17.52
C MET A 142 -1.45 20.63 -16.09
N LEU A 143 -2.25 20.15 -15.12
CA LEU A 143 -2.11 20.52 -13.71
C LEU A 143 -0.78 20.04 -13.11
N TRP A 144 -0.43 18.78 -13.35
CA TRP A 144 0.69 18.12 -12.68
C TRP A 144 2.03 18.24 -13.41
N GLN A 145 2.02 18.68 -14.68
CA GLN A 145 3.22 18.92 -15.50
C GLN A 145 3.56 20.41 -15.66
N LYS A 146 2.99 21.27 -14.80
CA LYS A 146 3.24 22.73 -14.80
C LYS A 146 2.91 23.41 -16.14
N GLN A 147 1.87 22.95 -16.85
CA GLN A 147 1.47 23.49 -18.17
C GLN A 147 0.39 24.58 -18.06
N ASP A 148 0.58 25.54 -17.13
CA ASP A 148 -0.37 26.62 -16.81
C ASP A 148 -0.83 27.45 -18.04
N GLY A 149 0.02 27.59 -19.06
CA GLY A 149 -0.32 28.30 -20.30
C GLY A 149 -1.36 27.58 -21.15
N LYS A 150 -1.24 26.25 -21.27
CA LYS A 150 -2.20 25.43 -22.03
C LYS A 150 -3.54 25.37 -21.29
N LEU A 151 -3.50 25.18 -19.97
CA LEU A 151 -4.70 25.15 -19.14
C LEU A 151 -5.52 26.45 -19.27
N ARG A 152 -4.85 27.62 -19.17
CA ARG A 152 -5.52 28.92 -19.36
C ARG A 152 -6.15 29.10 -20.73
N THR A 153 -5.48 28.61 -21.78
CA THR A 153 -6.01 28.67 -23.15
C THR A 153 -7.27 27.82 -23.29
N LEU A 154 -7.23 26.58 -22.79
CA LEU A 154 -8.36 25.67 -22.81
C LEU A 154 -9.52 26.19 -21.94
N TYR A 155 -9.23 26.76 -20.77
CA TYR A 155 -10.21 27.42 -19.91
C TYR A 155 -10.92 28.57 -20.62
N ALA A 156 -10.18 29.43 -21.34
CA ALA A 156 -10.77 30.53 -22.09
C ALA A 156 -11.72 30.02 -23.19
N MET A 157 -11.36 28.91 -23.85
CA MET A 157 -12.22 28.28 -24.85
C MET A 157 -13.48 27.66 -24.22
N ALA A 158 -13.31 26.88 -23.15
CA ALA A 158 -14.40 26.22 -22.44
C ALA A 158 -15.39 27.23 -21.82
N SER A 159 -14.89 28.35 -21.28
CA SER A 159 -15.71 29.36 -20.61
C SER A 159 -16.45 30.28 -21.58
N LYS A 160 -15.87 30.59 -22.75
CA LYS A 160 -16.49 31.49 -23.73
C LYS A 160 -17.48 30.78 -24.65
N HIS A 161 -17.20 29.53 -25.03
CA HIS A 161 -17.95 28.84 -26.08
C HIS A 161 -18.95 27.81 -25.54
N HIS A 162 -18.83 27.40 -24.27
CA HIS A 162 -19.67 26.36 -23.70
C HIS A 162 -20.25 26.78 -22.35
N ARG A 163 -21.41 26.20 -22.01
CA ARG A 163 -22.04 26.31 -20.69
C ARG A 163 -21.83 25.01 -19.93
N ALA A 164 -22.03 25.06 -18.61
CA ALA A 164 -22.02 23.86 -17.77
C ALA A 164 -22.93 22.78 -18.38
N GLN A 165 -22.37 21.59 -18.55
CA GLN A 165 -23.06 20.41 -19.03
C GLN A 165 -23.40 19.52 -17.83
N HIS A 166 -24.50 18.78 -17.95
CA HIS A 166 -24.95 17.84 -16.92
C HIS A 166 -25.16 16.47 -17.57
N PHE A 167 -24.38 15.50 -17.12
CA PHE A 167 -24.41 14.12 -17.60
C PHE A 167 -24.40 13.17 -16.41
N GLU A 168 -25.14 12.06 -16.48
CA GLU A 168 -25.25 11.11 -15.38
C GLU A 168 -23.93 10.42 -15.04
N GLU A 169 -23.09 10.22 -16.06
CA GLU A 169 -21.77 9.61 -15.91
C GLU A 169 -20.69 10.56 -15.37
N ARG A 170 -21.00 11.85 -15.15
CA ARG A 170 -20.05 12.87 -14.69
C ARG A 170 -20.61 13.67 -13.53
N ILE A 171 -20.07 13.41 -12.36
CA ILE A 171 -20.58 13.96 -11.11
C ILE A 171 -19.50 14.82 -10.48
N PHE A 172 -19.87 16.04 -10.10
CA PHE A 172 -19.04 16.93 -9.30
C PHE A 172 -19.72 17.10 -7.94
N ASN A 173 -19.02 16.78 -6.85
CA ASN A 173 -19.59 16.82 -5.51
C ASN A 173 -18.55 17.08 -4.41
N ASP A 174 -18.99 17.03 -3.16
CA ASP A 174 -18.15 17.28 -1.98
C ASP A 174 -17.87 15.99 -1.17
N THR A 175 -17.96 14.82 -1.82
CA THR A 175 -17.72 13.54 -1.15
C THR A 175 -16.26 13.48 -0.69
N PRO A 176 -15.95 13.29 0.61
CA PRO A 176 -14.56 13.25 1.07
C PRO A 176 -13.79 12.10 0.40
N VAL A 177 -12.72 12.42 -0.32
CA VAL A 177 -11.84 11.44 -0.97
C VAL A 177 -10.42 11.64 -0.43
N LEU A 178 -9.87 10.62 0.24
CA LEU A 178 -8.49 10.65 0.74
C LEU A 178 -7.48 10.50 -0.41
N ALA A 179 -7.67 9.43 -1.19
CA ALA A 179 -6.92 9.09 -2.40
C ALA A 179 -7.90 8.45 -3.39
N SER A 180 -7.60 8.56 -4.68
CA SER A 180 -8.44 7.99 -5.74
C SER A 180 -8.78 6.50 -5.54
N TYR A 181 -10.01 6.13 -5.87
CA TYR A 181 -10.46 4.74 -5.82
C TYR A 181 -11.57 4.46 -6.84
N PHE A 182 -11.65 3.20 -7.27
CA PHE A 182 -12.79 2.68 -8.01
C PHE A 182 -13.83 2.07 -7.07
N GLU A 183 -15.09 2.18 -7.43
CA GLU A 183 -16.21 1.53 -6.76
C GLU A 183 -16.96 0.62 -7.73
N PHE A 184 -17.11 -0.64 -7.34
CA PHE A 184 -17.84 -1.65 -8.10
C PHE A 184 -18.58 -2.60 -7.16
N GLY A 185 -19.91 -2.64 -7.26
CA GLY A 185 -20.78 -3.43 -6.39
C GLY A 185 -20.50 -3.20 -4.90
N GLU A 186 -20.54 -1.92 -4.49
CA GLU A 186 -20.29 -1.44 -3.11
C GLU A 186 -18.87 -1.71 -2.57
N ARG A 187 -17.97 -2.23 -3.41
CA ARG A 187 -16.57 -2.47 -3.04
C ARG A 187 -15.68 -1.37 -3.58
N LYS A 188 -14.80 -0.87 -2.71
CA LYS A 188 -13.76 0.09 -3.05
C LYS A 188 -12.45 -0.62 -3.43
N TYR A 189 -11.77 -0.08 -4.43
CA TYR A 189 -10.48 -0.53 -4.93
C TYR A 189 -9.58 0.69 -5.02
N HIS A 190 -8.53 0.78 -4.20
CA HIS A 190 -7.58 1.88 -4.26
C HIS A 190 -6.95 1.92 -5.65
N ALA A 191 -6.94 3.08 -6.30
CA ALA A 191 -6.90 3.10 -7.75
C ALA A 191 -5.68 2.38 -8.37
N VAL A 192 -4.48 2.96 -8.34
CA VAL A 192 -3.29 2.32 -8.93
C VAL A 192 -2.98 0.98 -8.25
N ASP A 193 -3.13 0.91 -6.93
CA ASP A 193 -2.76 -0.25 -6.11
C ASP A 193 -3.65 -1.49 -6.33
N ASP A 194 -4.97 -1.30 -6.49
CA ASP A 194 -5.96 -2.37 -6.66
C ASP A 194 -6.51 -2.47 -8.09
N LEU A 195 -6.02 -1.70 -9.07
CA LEU A 195 -6.55 -1.74 -10.44
C LEU A 195 -6.48 -3.16 -11.02
N LEU A 196 -5.35 -3.85 -10.85
CA LEU A 196 -5.21 -5.24 -11.29
C LEU A 196 -6.20 -6.19 -10.57
N ARG A 197 -6.50 -5.92 -9.31
CA ARG A 197 -7.50 -6.68 -8.54
C ARG A 197 -8.91 -6.44 -9.10
N LEU A 198 -9.23 -5.19 -9.43
CA LEU A 198 -10.48 -4.82 -10.08
C LEU A 198 -10.60 -5.53 -11.42
N THR A 199 -9.62 -5.40 -12.32
CA THR A 199 -9.69 -5.99 -13.67
C THR A 199 -9.76 -7.51 -13.64
N ARG A 200 -9.03 -8.19 -12.74
CA ARG A 200 -9.18 -9.63 -12.51
C ARG A 200 -10.61 -10.01 -12.13
N ARG A 201 -11.28 -9.20 -11.30
CA ARG A 201 -12.69 -9.44 -10.94
C ARG A 201 -13.63 -9.17 -12.11
N LEU A 202 -13.44 -8.08 -12.85
CA LEU A 202 -14.24 -7.78 -14.03
C LEU A 202 -14.12 -8.92 -15.06
N ARG A 203 -12.90 -9.41 -15.30
CA ARG A 203 -12.63 -10.57 -16.16
C ARG A 203 -13.34 -11.84 -15.68
N GLN A 204 -13.32 -12.14 -14.37
CA GLN A 204 -14.03 -13.29 -13.80
C GLN A 204 -15.53 -13.25 -14.05
N GLN A 205 -16.12 -12.05 -14.12
CA GLN A 205 -17.54 -11.84 -14.41
C GLN A 205 -17.83 -11.61 -15.90
N LYS A 206 -16.83 -11.75 -16.79
CA LYS A 206 -16.93 -11.51 -18.24
C LYS A 206 -17.37 -10.07 -18.58
N LEU A 207 -16.96 -9.11 -17.76
CA LEU A 207 -17.25 -7.68 -17.93
C LEU A 207 -16.11 -6.93 -18.65
N LEU A 208 -15.16 -7.67 -19.24
CA LEU A 208 -14.11 -7.13 -20.09
C LEU A 208 -14.21 -7.76 -21.48
N THR A 209 -14.03 -6.95 -22.52
CA THR A 209 -14.04 -7.36 -23.94
C THR A 209 -12.66 -7.82 -24.42
N ASP A 210 -11.59 -7.37 -23.77
CA ASP A 210 -10.21 -7.76 -24.06
C ASP A 210 -9.39 -7.95 -22.76
N ASN A 211 -8.15 -8.40 -22.91
CA ASN A 211 -7.24 -8.59 -21.79
C ASN A 211 -6.74 -7.25 -21.24
N PRO A 212 -6.82 -7.05 -19.91
CA PRO A 212 -6.22 -5.91 -19.25
C PRO A 212 -4.70 -6.04 -19.30
N ILE A 213 -4.06 -5.39 -20.27
CA ILE A 213 -2.61 -5.16 -20.26
C ILE A 213 -2.38 -3.85 -19.49
N PHE A 214 -2.54 -3.93 -18.17
CA PHE A 214 -2.24 -2.84 -17.24
C PHE A 214 -1.15 -3.29 -16.28
N LEU A 215 -0.35 -2.32 -15.84
CA LEU A 215 0.40 -2.21 -14.58
C LEU A 215 1.08 -3.46 -14.00
N ILE A 216 2.30 -3.27 -13.52
CA ILE A 216 3.00 -4.27 -12.72
C ILE A 216 2.21 -4.58 -11.45
N ASN A 217 2.18 -5.84 -11.00
CA ASN A 217 1.37 -6.21 -9.85
C ASN A 217 2.05 -5.87 -8.51
N HIS A 218 1.46 -4.96 -7.73
CA HIS A 218 1.97 -4.56 -6.42
C HIS A 218 1.88 -5.61 -5.30
N ILE A 219 1.17 -6.73 -5.53
CA ILE A 219 0.90 -7.79 -4.53
C ILE A 219 1.34 -9.17 -5.06
N GLU A 220 1.95 -9.27 -6.25
CA GLU A 220 2.64 -10.51 -6.67
C GLU A 220 4.09 -10.46 -6.22
N TRP A 221 4.24 -10.73 -4.93
CA TRP A 221 5.52 -10.99 -4.28
C TRP A 221 6.21 -12.18 -4.99
N ARG A 222 7.51 -12.03 -5.26
CA ARG A 222 8.39 -12.92 -6.08
C ARG A 222 8.51 -12.65 -7.59
N GLU A 223 7.71 -11.76 -8.20
CA GLU A 223 7.87 -11.46 -9.65
C GLU A 223 9.14 -10.65 -9.97
N HIS A 224 9.72 -10.00 -8.97
CA HIS A 224 10.88 -9.11 -9.11
C HIS A 224 12.13 -9.64 -8.40
N LEU A 225 12.23 -10.95 -8.14
CA LEU A 225 13.44 -11.51 -7.56
C LEU A 225 14.62 -11.31 -8.51
N ILE A 226 15.69 -10.70 -7.98
CA ILE A 226 16.97 -10.61 -8.69
C ILE A 226 17.53 -12.01 -8.78
N SER A 227 17.35 -12.62 -9.95
CA SER A 227 17.73 -14.02 -10.20
C SER A 227 19.13 -14.18 -10.82
N ASP A 228 19.72 -13.07 -11.27
CA ASP A 228 21.10 -13.06 -11.74
C ASP A 228 22.05 -13.25 -10.55
N ALA A 229 22.98 -14.21 -10.68
CA ALA A 229 23.84 -14.60 -9.58
C ALA A 229 24.92 -13.55 -9.25
N GLU A 230 25.35 -12.76 -10.23
CA GLU A 230 26.33 -11.70 -10.04
C GLU A 230 25.68 -10.54 -9.29
N GLU A 231 24.55 -10.05 -9.80
CA GLU A 231 23.74 -9.01 -9.15
C GLU A 231 23.34 -9.41 -7.72
N LEU A 232 22.94 -10.67 -7.50
CA LEU A 232 22.57 -11.17 -6.18
C LEU A 232 23.76 -11.17 -5.21
N ASN A 233 24.94 -11.64 -5.64
CA ASN A 233 26.14 -11.64 -4.81
C ASN A 233 26.57 -10.20 -4.45
N GLU A 234 26.42 -9.26 -5.39
CA GLU A 234 26.70 -7.87 -5.13
C GLU A 234 25.76 -7.28 -4.07
N ILE A 235 24.45 -7.53 -4.17
CA ILE A 235 23.48 -7.10 -3.15
C ILE A 235 23.79 -7.72 -1.79
N GLN A 236 24.04 -9.03 -1.75
CA GLN A 236 24.37 -9.72 -0.50
C GLN A 236 25.65 -9.17 0.15
N ALA A 237 26.61 -8.71 -0.65
CA ALA A 237 27.85 -8.12 -0.17
C ALA A 237 27.67 -6.68 0.36
N LEU A 238 26.57 -6.00 0.03
CA LEU A 238 26.24 -4.68 0.57
C LEU A 238 25.66 -4.71 1.99
N ASP A 239 25.45 -5.90 2.55
CA ASP A 239 24.94 -6.13 3.93
C ASP A 239 23.67 -5.30 4.23
N PRO A 240 22.57 -5.51 3.48
CA PRO A 240 21.36 -4.71 3.63
C PRO A 240 20.73 -4.91 5.02
N GLU A 241 20.29 -3.82 5.64
CA GLU A 241 19.56 -3.85 6.92
C GLU A 241 18.11 -3.43 6.72
N LEU A 242 17.18 -4.14 7.34
CA LEU A 242 15.75 -3.80 7.27
C LEU A 242 15.15 -3.74 8.67
N ASP A 243 14.70 -2.54 9.04
CA ASP A 243 13.98 -2.29 10.28
C ASP A 243 12.48 -2.38 10.05
N LEU A 244 11.79 -3.19 10.84
CA LEU A 244 10.34 -3.36 10.79
C LEU A 244 9.67 -2.83 12.06
N TYR A 245 8.87 -1.78 11.93
CA TYR A 245 8.01 -1.27 12.98
C TYR A 245 6.63 -1.93 12.88
N VAL A 246 6.33 -2.83 13.82
CA VAL A 246 5.21 -3.76 13.72
C VAL A 246 4.16 -3.49 14.80
N ALA A 247 2.92 -3.27 14.39
CA ALA A 247 1.78 -3.27 15.29
C ALA A 247 1.40 -4.73 15.58
N LEU A 248 1.49 -5.15 16.84
CA LEU A 248 1.34 -6.57 17.21
C LEU A 248 -0.09 -7.08 17.03
N GLU A 249 -1.06 -6.18 17.10
CA GLU A 249 -2.49 -6.41 16.88
C GLU A 249 -2.92 -6.39 15.40
N ASP A 250 -2.00 -6.09 14.50
CA ASP A 250 -2.26 -6.00 13.05
C ASP A 250 -1.88 -7.31 12.32
N PRO A 251 -2.84 -7.96 11.63
CA PRO A 251 -2.54 -9.16 10.85
C PRO A 251 -1.61 -8.91 9.67
N ILE A 252 -1.57 -7.69 9.12
CA ILE A 252 -0.69 -7.35 8.00
C ILE A 252 0.77 -7.33 8.46
N SER A 253 1.04 -6.77 9.65
CA SER A 253 2.34 -6.83 10.30
C SER A 253 2.87 -8.28 10.45
N TRP A 254 2.02 -9.24 10.87
CA TRP A 254 2.38 -10.67 10.89
C TRP A 254 2.68 -11.23 9.50
N LEU A 255 1.76 -11.04 8.55
CA LEU A 255 1.89 -11.59 7.20
C LEU A 255 3.16 -11.09 6.50
N LEU A 256 3.52 -9.82 6.73
CA LEU A 256 4.71 -9.21 6.18
C LEU A 256 5.99 -9.69 6.85
N LEU A 257 6.04 -9.73 8.18
CA LEU A 257 7.20 -10.26 8.88
C LEU A 257 7.48 -11.71 8.46
N ALA A 258 6.44 -12.55 8.42
CA ALA A 258 6.58 -13.95 8.04
C ALA A 258 7.09 -14.08 6.61
N TYR A 259 6.49 -13.36 5.65
CA TYR A 259 6.96 -13.38 4.26
C TYR A 259 8.41 -12.91 4.12
N ILE A 260 8.77 -11.77 4.70
CA ILE A 260 10.11 -11.21 4.61
C ILE A 260 11.13 -12.19 5.21
N LYS A 261 10.84 -12.74 6.39
CA LYS A 261 11.73 -13.69 7.08
C LYS A 261 11.88 -15.01 6.30
N GLU A 262 10.78 -15.56 5.77
CA GLU A 262 10.77 -16.87 5.13
C GLU A 262 11.31 -16.84 3.69
N GLU A 263 11.19 -15.70 3.00
CA GLU A 263 11.43 -15.63 1.55
C GLU A 263 12.54 -14.66 1.14
N LEU A 264 12.70 -13.53 1.85
CA LEU A 264 13.58 -12.45 1.40
C LEU A 264 14.86 -12.35 2.20
N ALA A 265 14.79 -12.51 3.52
CA ALA A 265 15.90 -12.24 4.42
C ALA A 265 17.12 -13.11 4.10
N ASP A 266 16.93 -14.43 4.04
CA ASP A 266 18.01 -15.35 3.71
C ASP A 266 18.43 -15.23 2.23
N TYR A 267 17.49 -14.92 1.33
CA TYR A 267 17.78 -14.82 -0.11
C TYR A 267 18.69 -13.63 -0.43
N TYR A 268 18.44 -12.48 0.16
CA TYR A 268 19.20 -11.25 -0.06
C TYR A 268 20.25 -10.95 1.03
N ASN A 269 20.42 -11.86 2.00
CA ASN A 269 21.26 -11.66 3.18
C ASN A 269 20.88 -10.37 3.94
N ILE A 270 19.58 -10.12 4.13
CA ILE A 270 19.07 -8.94 4.84
C ILE A 270 19.15 -9.18 6.34
N ARG A 271 19.84 -8.27 7.04
CA ARG A 271 19.80 -8.19 8.49
C ARG A 271 18.50 -7.54 8.95
N LEU A 272 17.59 -8.37 9.47
CA LEU A 272 16.30 -7.91 9.99
C LEU A 272 16.43 -7.38 11.42
N ASN A 273 15.81 -6.22 11.69
CA ASN A 273 15.55 -5.70 13.03
C ASN A 273 14.04 -5.49 13.20
N ILE A 274 13.51 -5.75 14.40
CA ILE A 274 12.07 -5.59 14.67
C ILE A 274 11.87 -4.65 15.85
N TYR A 275 10.96 -3.70 15.67
CA TYR A 275 10.56 -2.71 16.66
C TYR A 275 9.06 -2.89 16.93
N PRO A 276 8.67 -3.65 17.96
CA PRO A 276 7.25 -3.77 18.31
C PRO A 276 6.71 -2.41 18.76
N LEU A 277 5.54 -2.05 18.24
CA LEU A 277 4.82 -0.83 18.59
C LEU A 277 3.88 -1.07 19.77
N SER A 278 3.45 0.00 20.43
CA SER A 278 2.39 -0.10 21.42
C SER A 278 1.04 -0.43 20.76
N TYR A 279 0.00 -0.63 21.58
CA TYR A 279 -1.33 -0.93 21.07
C TYR A 279 -2.01 0.33 20.52
N HIS A 280 -2.35 0.33 19.22
CA HIS A 280 -2.91 1.49 18.50
C HIS A 280 -4.44 1.45 18.37
N GLY A 281 -5.12 0.47 18.98
CA GLY A 281 -6.59 0.41 18.95
C GLY A 281 -7.19 0.14 17.57
N ARG A 282 -6.41 -0.43 16.64
CA ARG A 282 -6.83 -0.71 15.27
C ARG A 282 -7.82 -1.86 15.21
N ASP A 283 -9.11 -1.61 15.44
CA ASP A 283 -10.12 -2.68 15.53
C ASP A 283 -10.77 -3.08 14.20
N LEU A 284 -10.57 -2.28 13.15
CA LEU A 284 -11.19 -2.45 11.84
C LEU A 284 -10.14 -2.77 10.78
N PHE A 285 -10.10 -4.03 10.33
CA PHE A 285 -9.23 -4.49 9.25
C PHE A 285 -10.04 -4.99 8.06
N ASP A 286 -9.49 -4.83 6.85
CA ASP A 286 -9.97 -5.59 5.69
C ASP A 286 -9.51 -7.06 5.83
N TRP A 287 -10.30 -7.85 6.56
CA TRP A 287 -10.10 -9.29 6.70
C TRP A 287 -10.10 -10.01 5.36
N GLY A 288 -10.80 -9.46 4.36
CA GLY A 288 -10.78 -9.96 3.00
C GLY A 288 -9.39 -9.80 2.38
N LEU A 289 -8.71 -8.69 2.62
CA LEU A 289 -7.33 -8.44 2.18
C LEU A 289 -6.35 -9.36 2.88
N ALA A 290 -6.39 -9.44 4.22
CA ALA A 290 -5.54 -10.36 4.99
C ALA A 290 -5.70 -11.83 4.52
N THR A 291 -6.94 -12.26 4.27
CA THR A 291 -7.23 -13.61 3.73
C THR A 291 -6.65 -13.82 2.33
N ARG A 292 -6.68 -12.79 1.47
CA ARG A 292 -6.11 -12.88 0.12
C ARG A 292 -4.59 -12.97 0.18
N LEU A 293 -3.97 -12.13 1.01
CA LEU A 293 -2.53 -12.12 1.22
C LEU A 293 -2.04 -13.47 1.73
N SER A 294 -2.63 -13.98 2.82
CA SER A 294 -2.32 -15.31 3.35
C SER A 294 -2.31 -16.41 2.30
N LYS A 295 -3.28 -16.41 1.37
CA LYS A 295 -3.34 -17.39 0.29
C LYS A 295 -2.27 -17.20 -0.78
N ARG A 296 -1.88 -15.96 -1.06
CA ARG A 296 -0.88 -15.61 -2.07
C ARG A 296 0.54 -15.91 -1.57
N THR A 297 0.80 -15.61 -0.30
CA THR A 297 2.11 -15.73 0.33
C THR A 297 2.38 -17.12 0.87
N GLY A 298 1.33 -17.93 1.05
CA GLY A 298 1.43 -19.22 1.75
C GLY A 298 1.48 -19.09 3.28
N VAL A 299 1.55 -17.86 3.81
CA VAL A 299 1.58 -17.61 5.25
C VAL A 299 0.19 -17.75 5.83
N SER A 300 0.00 -18.69 6.75
CA SER A 300 -1.28 -18.83 7.48
C SER A 300 -1.47 -17.72 8.53
N PHE A 301 -2.72 -17.38 8.84
CA PHE A 301 -3.08 -16.44 9.92
C PHE A 301 -4.41 -16.81 10.60
N THR A 302 -4.80 -18.09 10.51
CA THR A 302 -6.00 -18.61 11.18
C THR A 302 -5.76 -20.04 11.67
N PRO A 303 -6.33 -20.46 12.83
CA PRO A 303 -7.12 -19.65 13.76
C PRO A 303 -6.25 -18.63 14.51
N PHE A 304 -6.83 -17.47 14.82
CA PHE A 304 -6.14 -16.42 15.59
C PHE A 304 -6.94 -15.99 16.81
N CYS A 305 -6.26 -15.38 17.77
CA CYS A 305 -6.85 -14.58 18.83
C CYS A 305 -6.17 -13.22 18.78
N ARG A 306 -6.91 -12.19 18.36
CA ARG A 306 -6.32 -10.86 18.13
C ARG A 306 -5.82 -10.28 19.46
N PRO A 307 -4.58 -9.79 19.53
CA PRO A 307 -4.07 -9.12 20.73
C PRO A 307 -4.88 -7.88 21.08
N ASP A 308 -5.23 -7.75 22.36
CA ASP A 308 -5.66 -6.49 22.95
C ASP A 308 -4.45 -5.74 23.54
N GLN A 309 -4.71 -4.62 24.22
CA GLN A 309 -3.66 -3.83 24.86
C GLN A 309 -2.84 -4.64 25.88
N GLN A 310 -3.49 -5.49 26.68
CA GLN A 310 -2.80 -6.30 27.67
C GLN A 310 -1.93 -7.38 27.00
N ALA A 311 -2.47 -8.10 26.01
CA ALA A 311 -1.75 -9.11 25.26
C ALA A 311 -0.54 -8.50 24.53
N THR A 312 -0.67 -7.30 23.97
CA THR A 312 0.42 -6.56 23.30
C THR A 312 1.61 -6.32 24.26
N VAL A 313 1.33 -5.87 25.49
CA VAL A 313 2.38 -5.71 26.52
C VAL A 313 3.00 -7.05 26.89
N GLN A 314 2.20 -8.13 27.02
CA GLN A 314 2.73 -9.46 27.32
C GLN A 314 3.59 -10.03 26.18
N MET A 315 3.21 -9.80 24.93
CA MET A 315 4.02 -10.14 23.75
C MET A 315 5.36 -9.42 23.79
N ALA A 316 5.36 -8.11 24.06
CA ALA A 316 6.57 -7.32 24.19
C ALA A 316 7.45 -7.78 25.36
N ASN A 317 6.87 -8.17 26.50
CA ASN A 317 7.60 -8.74 27.63
C ASN A 317 8.35 -10.01 27.24
N LEU A 318 7.70 -10.93 26.51
CA LEU A 318 8.37 -12.13 26.01
C LEU A 318 9.49 -11.77 25.04
N TYR A 319 9.24 -10.86 24.10
CA TYR A 319 10.20 -10.41 23.10
C TYR A 319 11.47 -9.80 23.72
N TYR A 320 11.32 -8.83 24.64
CA TYR A 320 12.47 -8.15 25.25
C TYR A 320 13.20 -9.00 26.31
N SER A 321 12.60 -10.11 26.75
CA SER A 321 13.26 -11.07 27.66
C SER A 321 14.20 -12.03 26.95
N VAL A 322 14.14 -12.10 25.61
CA VAL A 322 15.04 -12.92 24.79
C VAL A 322 16.31 -12.11 24.44
N PRO A 323 17.51 -12.76 24.38
CA PRO A 323 18.73 -12.12 23.89
C PRO A 323 18.56 -11.50 22.50
N GLU A 324 19.25 -10.39 22.23
CA GLU A 324 19.08 -9.62 21.00
C GLU A 324 19.22 -10.46 19.72
N GLU A 325 20.21 -11.35 19.68
CA GLU A 325 20.47 -12.28 18.56
C GLU A 325 19.30 -13.23 18.25
N GLN A 326 18.42 -13.49 19.22
CA GLN A 326 17.29 -14.42 19.11
C GLN A 326 15.94 -13.70 18.95
N ARG A 327 15.92 -12.36 18.98
CA ARG A 327 14.68 -11.57 18.99
C ARG A 327 13.83 -11.75 17.74
N ILE A 328 14.44 -11.92 16.57
CA ILE A 328 13.72 -12.12 15.30
C ILE A 328 12.93 -13.44 15.34
N ASP A 329 13.58 -14.53 15.71
CA ASP A 329 12.93 -15.83 15.85
C ASP A 329 11.90 -15.85 16.98
N ALA A 330 12.17 -15.13 18.08
CA ALA A 330 11.20 -14.98 19.18
C ALA A 330 9.94 -14.25 18.73
N MET A 331 10.08 -13.10 18.05
CA MET A 331 8.93 -12.36 17.54
C MET A 331 8.13 -13.20 16.53
N TYR A 332 8.81 -13.90 15.62
CA TYR A 332 8.16 -14.80 14.68
C TYR A 332 7.35 -15.89 15.42
N LYS A 333 7.93 -16.55 16.43
CA LYS A 333 7.22 -17.55 17.25
C LYS A 333 6.03 -16.96 18.01
N ILE A 334 6.18 -15.76 18.57
CA ILE A 334 5.13 -15.04 19.29
C ILE A 334 3.95 -14.74 18.36
N LEU A 335 4.20 -14.09 17.22
CA LEU A 335 3.15 -13.75 16.26
C LEU A 335 2.53 -15.00 15.65
N HIS A 336 3.32 -16.04 15.35
CA HIS A 336 2.79 -17.32 14.88
C HIS A 336 1.86 -17.99 15.92
N ALA A 337 2.18 -17.91 17.21
CA ALA A 337 1.31 -18.45 18.26
C ALA A 337 -0.04 -17.70 18.32
N VAL A 338 -0.02 -16.39 18.20
CA VAL A 338 -1.20 -15.52 18.23
C VAL A 338 -2.04 -15.69 16.97
N TRP A 339 -1.42 -15.53 15.81
CA TRP A 339 -2.09 -15.43 14.51
C TRP A 339 -2.35 -16.79 13.86
N CYS A 340 -1.61 -17.86 14.18
CA CYS A 340 -1.81 -19.17 13.55
C CYS A 340 -2.32 -20.25 14.52
N LYS A 341 -2.09 -20.08 15.83
CA LYS A 341 -2.51 -21.06 16.85
C LYS A 341 -3.61 -20.54 17.78
N GLY A 342 -4.07 -19.31 17.58
CA GLY A 342 -5.13 -18.70 18.37
C GLY A 342 -4.81 -18.54 19.85
N LYS A 343 -3.53 -18.32 20.19
CA LYS A 343 -3.09 -18.12 21.57
C LYS A 343 -3.37 -16.68 22.01
N ASP A 344 -4.21 -16.54 23.03
CA ASP A 344 -4.40 -15.30 23.77
C ASP A 344 -3.28 -15.13 24.80
N LEU A 345 -2.39 -14.15 24.62
CA LEU A 345 -1.26 -13.92 25.53
C LEU A 345 -1.60 -13.06 26.75
N SER A 346 -2.83 -12.54 26.85
CA SER A 346 -3.37 -12.04 28.12
C SER A 346 -3.75 -13.20 29.06
N PHE A 347 -4.04 -14.39 28.50
CA PHE A 347 -4.38 -15.59 29.26
C PHE A 347 -3.13 -16.32 29.76
N LYS A 348 -2.97 -16.34 31.09
CA LYS A 348 -1.77 -16.85 31.79
C LYS A 348 -1.27 -18.23 31.30
N PRO A 349 -2.11 -19.27 31.11
CA PRO A 349 -1.63 -20.56 30.60
C PRO A 349 -1.01 -20.50 29.21
N HIS A 350 -1.54 -19.68 28.30
CA HIS A 350 -0.93 -19.51 26.97
C HIS A 350 0.40 -18.78 27.06
N PHE A 351 0.45 -17.71 27.86
CA PHE A 351 1.67 -16.95 28.11
C PHE A 351 2.78 -17.84 28.68
N GLN A 352 2.48 -18.62 29.73
CA GLN A 352 3.44 -19.53 30.36
C GLN A 352 3.91 -20.64 29.42
N GLN A 353 3.02 -21.15 28.58
CA GLN A 353 3.40 -22.12 27.55
C GLN A 353 4.41 -21.51 26.58
N LEU A 354 4.13 -20.30 26.06
CA LEU A 354 5.02 -19.64 25.11
C LEU A 354 6.35 -19.21 25.77
N GLN A 355 6.32 -18.80 27.04
CA GLN A 355 7.52 -18.54 27.83
C GLN A 355 8.44 -19.76 27.88
N GLN A 356 7.88 -20.96 28.08
CA GLN A 356 8.65 -22.21 28.07
C GLN A 356 9.16 -22.55 26.66
N GLU A 357 8.36 -22.35 25.61
CA GLU A 357 8.76 -22.55 24.21
C GLU A 357 9.89 -21.59 23.77
N LEU A 358 10.00 -20.42 24.42
CA LEU A 358 11.08 -19.45 24.24
C LEU A 358 12.25 -19.66 25.22
N GLU A 359 12.21 -20.72 26.05
CA GLU A 359 13.26 -21.08 27.02
C GLU A 359 13.58 -19.97 28.04
N LEU A 360 12.58 -19.13 28.35
CA LEU A 360 12.74 -17.99 29.24
C LEU A 360 12.66 -18.39 30.71
N THR A 361 13.80 -18.36 31.39
CA THR A 361 13.91 -18.61 32.85
C THR A 361 13.79 -17.34 33.68
N THR A 362 14.13 -16.19 33.11
CA THR A 362 14.06 -14.86 33.73
C THR A 362 13.42 -13.88 32.76
N PHE A 363 12.64 -12.93 33.30
CA PHE A 363 12.14 -11.81 32.51
C PHE A 363 13.14 -10.67 32.50
N SER A 364 13.11 -9.88 31.42
CA SER A 364 13.81 -8.61 31.36
C SER A 364 13.36 -7.69 32.51
N THR A 365 14.33 -7.00 33.11
CA THR A 365 14.08 -5.93 34.08
C THR A 365 13.86 -4.58 33.40
N GLU A 366 13.93 -4.54 32.06
CA GLU A 366 13.74 -3.33 31.28
C GLU A 366 12.30 -2.81 31.35
N ASP A 367 12.15 -1.50 31.24
CA ASP A 367 10.84 -0.87 31.10
C ASP A 367 10.32 -1.11 29.67
N VAL A 368 9.59 -2.22 29.51
CA VAL A 368 8.99 -2.62 28.23
C VAL A 368 8.01 -1.58 27.72
N VAL A 369 7.22 -0.96 28.60
CA VAL A 369 6.26 0.08 28.19
C VAL A 369 7.01 1.31 27.69
N GLY A 370 8.08 1.72 28.39
CA GLY A 370 8.99 2.76 27.93
C GLY A 370 9.60 2.47 26.56
N LYS A 371 10.06 1.24 26.31
CA LYS A 371 10.60 0.83 25.00
C LYS A 371 9.56 0.85 23.88
N LEU A 372 8.32 0.43 24.16
CA LEU A 372 7.24 0.52 23.15
C LEU A 372 6.96 1.98 22.79
N ALA A 373 6.92 2.89 23.78
CA ALA A 373 6.73 4.31 23.54
C ALA A 373 7.89 4.95 22.75
N GLU A 374 9.13 4.52 23.02
CA GLU A 374 10.31 4.92 22.23
C GLU A 374 10.20 4.45 20.78
N ASN A 375 9.80 3.20 20.56
CA ASN A 375 9.55 2.68 19.20
C ASN A 375 8.43 3.43 18.49
N ASP A 376 7.34 3.78 19.18
CA ASP A 376 6.26 4.59 18.61
C ASP A 376 6.77 5.96 18.16
N MET A 377 7.55 6.65 19.00
CA MET A 377 8.16 7.94 18.64
C MET A 377 9.08 7.80 17.42
N HIS A 378 9.91 6.76 17.37
CA HIS A 378 10.77 6.50 16.21
C HIS A 378 9.98 6.22 14.93
N CYS A 379 8.89 5.48 15.04
CA CYS A 379 7.99 5.18 13.93
C CYS A 379 7.25 6.44 13.45
N GLU A 380 6.78 7.29 14.35
CA GLU A 380 6.08 8.54 14.03
C GLU A 380 7.01 9.49 13.25
N MET A 381 8.28 9.59 13.63
CA MET A 381 9.29 10.37 12.90
C MET A 381 9.54 9.91 11.46
N LYS A 382 9.08 8.71 11.08
CA LYS A 382 9.13 8.21 9.69
C LYS A 382 8.01 8.77 8.81
N SER A 383 7.02 9.44 9.40
CA SER A 383 5.90 10.12 8.71
C SER A 383 5.19 9.23 7.67
N GLN A 384 4.84 8.00 8.06
CA GLN A 384 4.15 7.04 7.18
C GLN A 384 2.66 6.92 7.51
N PRO A 385 1.79 6.72 6.50
CA PRO A 385 0.34 6.77 6.67
C PRO A 385 -0.32 5.49 7.20
N ASP A 386 0.42 4.38 7.28
CA ASP A 386 -0.11 3.09 7.74
C ASP A 386 1.01 2.18 8.26
N PHE A 387 0.67 1.14 9.01
CA PHE A 387 1.59 0.10 9.48
C PHE A 387 1.51 -1.19 8.62
N PRO A 388 2.55 -2.03 8.66
CA PRO A 388 3.86 -1.79 9.27
C PRO A 388 4.67 -0.77 8.47
N VAL A 389 5.60 -0.12 9.15
CA VAL A 389 6.60 0.78 8.55
C VAL A 389 7.90 0.02 8.41
N LEU A 390 8.55 0.17 7.26
CA LEU A 390 9.82 -0.45 6.91
C LEU A 390 10.85 0.63 6.61
N GLU A 391 12.07 0.44 7.11
CA GLU A 391 13.24 1.24 6.73
C GLU A 391 14.33 0.30 6.24
N LEU A 392 14.63 0.38 4.94
CA LEU A 392 15.72 -0.36 4.30
C LEU A 392 16.96 0.54 4.23
N ARG A 393 18.07 0.06 4.80
CA ARG A 393 19.38 0.69 4.67
C ARG A 393 20.29 -0.19 3.81
N ILE A 394 20.87 0.42 2.79
CA ILE A 394 21.80 -0.24 1.87
C ILE A 394 22.71 0.83 1.26
N ASP A 395 24.01 0.52 1.12
CA ASP A 395 25.01 1.40 0.51
C ASP A 395 25.02 2.84 1.10
N GLY A 396 24.85 2.95 2.42
CA GLY A 396 24.81 4.23 3.14
C GLY A 396 23.55 5.08 2.89
N GLN A 397 22.58 4.59 2.12
CA GLN A 397 21.28 5.22 1.89
C GLN A 397 20.20 4.62 2.78
N SER A 398 19.15 5.39 3.09
CA SER A 398 17.98 4.94 3.84
C SER A 398 16.70 5.20 3.04
N TYR A 399 15.85 4.19 2.98
CA TYR A 399 14.58 4.22 2.27
C TYR A 399 13.45 3.80 3.19
N VAL A 400 12.46 4.67 3.35
CA VAL A 400 11.31 4.45 4.24
C VAL A 400 10.05 4.26 3.40
N PHE A 401 9.31 3.19 3.68
CA PHE A 401 8.05 2.86 3.02
C PHE A 401 7.17 2.06 3.98
N ASN A 402 5.91 1.84 3.61
CA ASN A 402 4.96 1.19 4.49
C ASN A 402 3.95 0.32 3.75
N SER A 403 3.21 -0.48 4.53
CA SER A 403 2.10 -1.30 4.04
C SER A 403 2.50 -2.43 3.09
N LEU A 404 1.53 -3.32 2.84
CA LEU A 404 1.66 -4.46 1.93
C LEU A 404 1.89 -4.04 0.48
N TYR A 405 1.44 -2.84 0.09
CA TYR A 405 1.47 -2.38 -1.29
C TYR A 405 2.85 -1.88 -1.71
N ARG A 406 3.83 -1.86 -0.81
CA ARG A 406 5.19 -1.35 -1.07
C ARG A 406 6.30 -2.32 -0.70
N VAL A 407 5.99 -3.56 -0.32
CA VAL A 407 7.01 -4.58 -0.03
C VAL A 407 7.95 -4.81 -1.21
N TRP A 408 7.40 -4.78 -2.43
CA TRP A 408 8.14 -4.90 -3.69
C TRP A 408 9.19 -3.79 -3.89
N MET A 409 9.13 -2.71 -3.09
CA MET A 409 10.15 -1.66 -3.12
C MET A 409 11.50 -2.19 -2.65
N ILE A 410 11.57 -3.25 -1.82
CA ILE A 410 12.84 -3.85 -1.41
C ILE A 410 13.63 -4.26 -2.65
N GLU A 411 13.02 -5.04 -3.53
CA GLU A 411 13.66 -5.51 -4.77
C GLU A 411 13.96 -4.35 -5.73
N SER A 412 13.06 -3.37 -5.84
CA SER A 412 13.27 -2.22 -6.74
C SER A 412 14.40 -1.30 -6.27
N ILE A 413 14.55 -1.13 -4.95
CA ILE A 413 15.66 -0.38 -4.36
C ILE A 413 16.98 -1.10 -4.65
N PHE A 414 17.03 -2.42 -4.47
CA PHE A 414 18.22 -3.20 -4.81
C PHE A 414 18.64 -3.03 -6.27
N SER A 415 17.70 -3.17 -7.22
CA SER A 415 18.00 -2.94 -8.63
C SER A 415 18.51 -1.53 -8.91
N ASN A 416 17.90 -0.49 -8.30
CA ASN A 416 18.35 0.89 -8.48
C ASN A 416 19.76 1.13 -7.92
N VAL A 417 20.09 0.57 -6.75
CA VAL A 417 21.42 0.69 -6.14
C VAL A 417 22.48 0.05 -7.03
N LEU A 418 22.21 -1.14 -7.59
CA LEU A 418 23.11 -1.77 -8.55
C LEU A 418 23.30 -0.92 -9.81
N GLU A 419 22.20 -0.40 -10.37
CA GLU A 419 22.29 0.49 -11.54
C GLU A 419 23.16 1.73 -11.27
N GLU A 420 23.00 2.37 -10.11
CA GLU A 420 23.79 3.55 -9.72
C GLU A 420 25.26 3.21 -9.53
N LYS A 421 25.56 2.06 -8.92
CA LYS A 421 26.91 1.53 -8.76
C LYS A 421 27.57 1.29 -10.11
N TYR A 422 26.92 0.56 -11.02
CA TYR A 422 27.45 0.30 -12.37
C TYR A 422 27.63 1.57 -13.20
N LYS A 423 26.72 2.56 -13.06
CA LYS A 423 26.88 3.88 -13.70
C LYS A 423 28.13 4.59 -13.17
N SER A 424 28.36 4.55 -11.87
CA SER A 424 29.51 5.19 -11.21
C SER A 424 30.84 4.54 -11.60
N GLU A 425 30.90 3.21 -11.62
CA GLU A 425 32.07 2.43 -12.04
C GLU A 425 32.43 2.71 -13.51
N ASN A 426 31.44 2.72 -14.40
CA ASN A 426 31.65 3.05 -15.81
C ASN A 426 32.18 4.48 -16.01
N ILE A 427 31.73 5.45 -15.21
CA ILE A 427 32.24 6.82 -15.28
C ILE A 427 33.70 6.85 -14.82
N ALA A 428 34.01 6.21 -13.69
CA ALA A 428 35.36 6.14 -13.15
C ALA A 428 36.34 5.45 -14.12
N GLU A 429 35.95 4.34 -14.74
CA GLU A 429 36.77 3.66 -15.77
C GLU A 429 37.02 4.56 -16.98
N ASN A 430 36.01 5.28 -17.44
CA ASN A 430 36.15 6.19 -18.58
C ASN A 430 37.06 7.40 -18.26
N GLU A 431 37.04 7.89 -17.02
CA GLU A 431 37.95 8.94 -16.57
C GLU A 431 39.39 8.44 -16.43
N LEU A 432 39.58 7.22 -15.93
CA LEU A 432 40.89 6.58 -15.84
C LEU A 432 41.50 6.37 -17.24
N ARG A 433 40.73 5.83 -18.20
CA ARG A 433 41.19 5.65 -19.59
C ARG A 433 41.58 6.97 -20.25
N LYS A 434 40.79 8.04 -20.05
CA LYS A 434 41.13 9.38 -20.56
C LYS A 434 42.39 9.98 -19.95
N ASN A 435 42.74 9.59 -18.72
CA ASN A 435 43.96 10.03 -18.06
C ASN A 435 45.18 9.19 -18.47
N GLU A 436 45.02 7.92 -18.84
CA GLU A 436 46.09 7.07 -19.38
C GLU A 436 46.43 7.41 -20.84
N GLU A 437 45.50 7.98 -21.59
CA GLU A 437 45.71 8.44 -22.98
C GLU A 437 46.34 9.85 -23.09
N ARG A 438 46.51 10.57 -21.97
CA ARG A 438 47.16 11.90 -21.90
C ARG A 438 48.60 11.79 -21.43
#